data_AF-A0A3N5VSF9-F1
#
_entry.id   AF-A0A3N5VSF9-F1
#
_cell.length_a   1.000
_cell.length_b   1.000
_cell.length_c   1.000
_cell.angle_alpha   90.00
_cell.angle_beta   90.00
_cell.angle_gamma   90.00
#
_symmetry.space_group_name_H-M   'P 1'
#
loop_
_entity.id
_entity.type
_entity.pdbx_description
1 polymer ?
#
loop_
_entity_poly.entity_id
_entity_poly.type
_entity_poly.pdbx_seq_one_letter_code
_entity_poly.pdbx_strand_id
1 'polypeptide(L)' 'MLECVRYVLLALALVDGAVAGELSLQGTGPLFINEVMAANSSIATDPQGQYDDWIEIYNA' A
#
# COMPACT_ATOMS: atom_id res chain seq x y z
N MET A 1 -13.05 11.43 9.91
CA MET A 1 -13.01 10.07 10.52
C MET A 1 -13.37 8.95 9.54
N LEU A 2 -14.19 9.17 8.50
CA LEU A 2 -14.47 8.18 7.43
C LEU A 2 -13.79 8.49 6.07
N GLU A 3 -13.00 9.56 5.96
CA GLU A 3 -12.38 9.96 4.69
C GLU A 3 -11.00 9.28 4.46
N CYS A 4 -10.20 9.03 5.50
CA CYS A 4 -8.85 8.47 5.32
C CYS A 4 -8.86 6.97 4.99
N VAL A 5 -9.71 6.17 5.64
CA VAL A 5 -9.84 4.71 5.37
C VAL A 5 -10.56 4.44 4.03
N ARG A 6 -11.42 5.37 3.59
CA ARG A 6 -12.11 5.23 2.29
C ARG A 6 -11.20 5.48 1.10
N TYR A 7 -10.14 6.29 1.25
CA TYR A 7 -9.16 6.54 0.19
C TYR A 7 -8.23 5.34 -0.09
N VAL A 8 -7.93 4.52 0.93
CA VAL A 8 -7.09 3.31 0.78
C VAL A 8 -7.77 2.27 -0.09
N LEU A 9 -9.09 2.09 0.06
CA LEU A 9 -9.88 1.20 -0.81
C LEU A 9 -10.21 1.80 -2.18
N LEU A 10 -10.26 3.12 -2.32
CA LEU A 10 -10.62 3.77 -3.60
C LEU A 10 -9.43 3.89 -4.57
N ALA A 11 -8.18 3.86 -4.07
CA ALA A 11 -6.98 3.92 -4.92
C ALA A 11 -6.74 2.63 -5.74
N LEU A 12 -7.31 1.50 -5.32
CA LEU A 12 -7.24 0.22 -6.05
C LEU A 12 -8.32 0.08 -7.15
N ALA A 13 -9.27 1.01 -7.25
CA ALA A 13 -10.41 0.90 -8.16
C ALA A 13 -10.27 1.70 -9.48
N LEU A 14 -9.12 2.31 -9.78
CA LEU A 14 -8.96 3.18 -10.97
C LEU A 14 -7.83 2.78 -11.95
N VAL A 15 -7.23 1.61 -11.80
CA VAL A 15 -6.32 1.05 -12.82
C VAL A 15 -6.91 -0.23 -13.40
N ASP A 16 -8.08 -0.10 -14.02
CA ASP A 16 -8.57 -1.09 -14.97
C ASP A 16 -7.97 -0.72 -16.35
N GLY A 17 -6.84 -1.34 -16.68
CA GLY A 17 -6.09 -0.99 -17.90
C GLY A 17 -4.75 -1.72 -18.04
N ALA A 18 -4.82 -2.95 -18.54
CA ALA A 18 -3.80 -3.79 -19.17
C ALA A 18 -2.35 -3.24 -19.34
N VAL A 19 -1.36 -4.09 -19.04
CA VAL A 19 -0.53 -4.81 -20.04
C VAL A 19 0.20 -5.95 -19.31
N ALA A 20 -0.12 -7.19 -19.68
CA ALA A 20 0.63 -8.38 -19.31
C ALA A 20 1.95 -8.40 -20.11
N GLY A 21 2.98 -7.78 -19.58
CA GLY A 21 4.36 -7.95 -20.02
C GLY A 21 5.13 -8.71 -18.95
N GLU A 22 5.42 -10.00 -19.20
CA GLU A 22 6.21 -10.80 -18.27
C GLU A 22 7.67 -10.38 -18.32
N LEU A 23 8.06 -9.51 -17.39
CA LEU A 23 9.46 -9.36 -16.99
C LEU A 23 9.81 -10.56 -16.08
N SER A 24 10.54 -11.53 -16.62
CA SER A 24 11.11 -12.62 -15.82
C SER A 24 12.29 -12.09 -15.00
N LEU A 25 12.00 -11.52 -13.83
CA LEU A 25 12.99 -11.28 -12.78
C LEU A 25 13.24 -12.62 -12.08
N GLN A 26 14.25 -13.37 -12.54
CA GLN A 26 14.68 -14.58 -11.85
C GLN A 26 15.23 -14.21 -10.46
N GLY A 27 14.47 -14.55 -9.41
CA GLY A 27 14.88 -14.42 -8.01
C GLY A 27 13.91 -13.70 -7.09
N THR A 28 12.78 -13.19 -7.58
CA THR A 28 11.79 -12.52 -6.72
C THR A 28 10.54 -13.37 -6.58
N GLY A 29 10.31 -13.94 -5.40
CA GLY A 29 8.98 -14.44 -5.02
C GLY A 29 7.93 -13.33 -5.19
N PRO A 30 6.64 -13.69 -5.31
CA PRO A 30 5.59 -12.70 -5.53
C PRO A 30 5.56 -11.73 -4.35
N LEU A 31 5.71 -10.44 -4.66
CA LEU A 31 5.68 -9.34 -3.70
C LEU A 31 4.35 -8.61 -3.83
N PHE A 32 3.64 -8.45 -2.72
CA PHE A 32 2.33 -7.83 -2.66
C PHE A 32 2.37 -6.56 -1.82
N ILE A 33 1.60 -5.55 -2.23
CA ILE A 33 1.29 -4.40 -1.38
C ILE A 33 0.01 -4.76 -0.63
N ASN A 34 0.10 -4.87 0.70
CA ASN A 34 -1.03 -5.26 1.54
C ASN A 34 -1.86 -4.04 1.97
N GLU A 35 -1.21 -2.92 2.29
CA GLU A 35 -1.85 -1.69 2.78
C GLU A 35 -1.06 -0.44 2.35
N VAL A 36 -1.78 0.67 2.15
CA VAL A 36 -1.20 2.00 1.96
C VAL A 36 -1.92 2.96 2.92
N MET A 37 -1.18 3.66 3.77
CA MET A 37 -1.72 4.68 4.68
C MET A 37 -1.06 6.02 4.40
N ALA A 38 -1.75 6.90 3.68
CA ALA A 38 -1.23 8.21 3.25
C ALA A 38 -1.73 9.41 4.10
N ALA A 39 -2.41 9.12 5.22
CA ALA A 39 -2.90 10.13 6.15
C ALA A 39 -3.09 9.51 7.54
N ASN A 40 -2.00 8.92 8.06
CA ASN A 40 -2.00 8.34 9.39
C ASN A 40 -2.14 9.48 10.42
N SER A 41 -3.12 9.39 11.31
CA SER A 41 -3.31 10.41 12.36
C SER A 41 -3.61 9.81 13.73
N SER A 42 -3.67 8.47 13.83
CA SER A 42 -4.12 7.80 15.05
C SER A 42 -3.76 6.32 15.18
N ILE A 43 -3.13 5.70 14.18
CA ILE A 43 -2.97 4.23 14.17
C ILE A 43 -1.61 3.83 14.74
N ALA A 44 -0.54 4.13 14.01
CA ALA A 44 0.82 3.76 14.40
C ALA A 44 1.66 5.03 14.50
N THR A 45 2.49 5.12 15.52
CA THR A 45 3.48 6.20 15.66
C THR A 45 4.88 5.65 15.59
N ASP A 46 5.82 6.48 15.16
CA ASP A 46 7.24 6.22 15.31
C ASP A 46 7.68 6.37 16.80
N PRO A 47 8.96 6.09 17.13
CA PRO A 47 9.48 6.29 18.49
C PRO A 47 9.50 7.76 18.96
N GLN A 48 9.33 8.73 18.06
CA GLN A 48 9.23 10.16 18.36
C GLN A 48 7.77 10.59 18.58
N GLY A 49 6.79 9.71 18.40
CA GLY A 49 5.37 9.97 18.56
C GLY A 49 4.72 10.63 17.33
N GLN A 50 5.39 10.60 16.17
CA GLN A 50 4.90 11.17 14.92
C GLN A 50 4.06 10.15 14.15
N TYR A 51 3.04 10.63 13.43
CA TYR A 51 2.21 9.81 12.56
C TYR A 51 2.64 10.01 11.11
N ASP A 52 3.46 9.08 10.63
CA ASP A 52 3.94 9.10 9.24
C ASP A 52 3.10 8.19 8.34
N ASP A 53 3.17 8.51 7.05
CA ASP A 53 2.63 7.67 5.98
C ASP A 53 3.46 6.40 5.82
N TRP A 54 2.79 5.30 5.45
CA TRP A 54 3.46 4.01 5.32
C TRP A 54 2.80 3.11 4.27
N ILE A 55 3.55 2.11 3.82
CA ILE A 55 3.11 1.06 2.89
C ILE A 55 3.48 -0.29 3.50
N GLU A 56 2.54 -1.23 3.54
CA GLU A 56 2.79 -2.61 3.94
C GLU A 56 3.15 -3.49 2.73
N ILE A 57 4.18 -4.32 2.90
CA ILE A 57 4.66 -5.24 1.86
C ILE A 57 4.65 -6.67 2.42
N TYR A 58 4.14 -7.62 1.62
CA TYR A 58 4.18 -9.06 1.90
C TYR A 58 4.94 -9.84 0.83
N ASN A 59 5.79 -10.75 1.28
CA ASN A 59 6.49 -11.73 0.45
C ASN A 59 5.88 -13.11 0.71
N ALA A 60 5.41 -13.77 -0.35
CA ALA A 60 4.67 -15.03 -0.28
C ALA A 60 5.55 -16.28 -0.32
#